data_AF-A0AAV7E424-F1
#
_entry.id   AF-A0AAV7E424-F1
#
_cell.length_a   1.000
_cell.length_b   1.000
_cell.length_c   1.000
_cell.angle_alpha   90.00
_cell.angle_beta   90.00
_cell.angle_gamma   90.00
#
_symmetry.space_group_name_H-M   'P 1'
#
loop_
_entity.id
_entity.type
_entity.pdbx_description
1 polymer ?
#
loop_
_entity_poly.entity_id
_entity_poly.type
_entity_poly.pdbx_seq_one_letter_code
_entity_poly.pdbx_strand_id
1 'polypeptide(L)' 'MDYISRLNNFGGPAIGDVAVHAPLNEEAFAIFKKFNLNVRAVNVLLDNLRSIERAVEFAFRVEEDAVWIHSVKA' A
#
# COMPACT_ATOMS: atom_id res chain seq x y z
N MET A 1 0.18 32.87 2.59
CA MET A 1 -0.79 31.77 2.79
C MET A 1 -0.42 30.59 1.87
N ASP A 2 0.82 30.09 1.98
CA ASP A 2 1.40 29.11 1.04
C ASP A 2 1.53 27.70 1.65
N TYR A 3 1.24 27.57 2.94
CA TYR A 3 1.35 26.30 3.68
C TYR A 3 0.12 25.39 3.50
N ILE A 4 -1.01 25.96 3.03
CA ILE A 4 -2.29 25.26 2.87
C ILE A 4 -2.42 24.67 1.46
N SER A 5 -1.84 25.31 0.44
CA SER A 5 -1.77 24.79 -0.94
C SER A 5 -0.85 23.55 -1.07
N ARG A 6 0.06 23.34 -0.12
CA ARG A 6 0.91 22.14 -0.03
C ARG A 6 0.23 20.96 0.67
N LEU A 7 -0.87 21.18 1.40
CA LEU A 7 -1.61 20.10 2.08
C LEU A 7 -2.55 19.35 1.13
N ASN A 8 -3.10 20.03 0.12
CA ASN A 8 -4.03 19.43 -0.87
C ASN A 8 -3.34 18.61 -1.97
N ASN A 9 -2.01 18.49 -1.94
CA ASN A 9 -1.25 17.78 -2.98
C ASN A 9 -0.39 16.62 -2.44
N PHE A 10 -0.64 16.14 -1.22
CA PHE A 10 -0.14 14.81 -0.86
C PHE A 10 -1.02 13.78 -1.58
N GLY A 11 -0.67 13.51 -2.84
CA GLY A 11 -1.23 12.41 -3.59
C GLY A 11 -1.12 11.15 -2.74
N GLY A 12 -2.18 10.35 -2.71
CA GLY A 12 -2.25 9.09 -1.97
C GLY A 12 -0.97 8.26 -1.86
N PRO A 13 -0.16 8.09 -2.92
CA PRO A 13 1.12 7.39 -2.82
C PRO A 13 2.10 7.98 -1.79
N ALA A 14 2.19 9.31 -1.68
CA ALA A 14 3.09 9.97 -0.74
C ALA A 14 2.63 9.82 0.73
N ILE A 15 1.32 9.79 0.97
CA ILE A 15 0.77 9.55 2.31
C ILE A 15 1.03 8.10 2.73
N GLY A 16 0.88 7.16 1.78
CA GLY A 16 1.19 5.75 2.02
C GLY A 16 2.65 5.53 2.38
N ASP A 17 3.58 6.17 1.67
CA ASP A 17 5.02 6.05 1.95
C ASP A 17 5.37 6.62 3.34
N VAL A 18 4.79 7.77 3.72
CA VAL A 18 4.96 8.34 5.06
C VAL A 18 4.41 7.40 6.14
N ALA A 19 3.27 6.75 5.91
CA ALA A 19 2.68 5.81 6.86
C ALA A 19 3.56 4.57 7.06
N VAL A 20 4.19 4.04 6.00
CA VAL A 20 5.18 2.95 6.12
C VAL A 20 6.39 3.38 6.95
N HIS A 21 6.88 4.61 6.78
CA HIS A 21 7.99 5.15 7.57
C HIS A 21 7.61 5.46 9.03
N ALA A 22 6.31 5.59 9.34
CA ALA A 22 5.76 5.94 10.65
C ALA A 22 5.33 4.72 11.50
N PRO A 23 5.91 3.55 11.28
CA PRO A 23 5.36 2.22 11.63
C PRO A 23 3.83 2.00 11.56
N LEU A 24 3.09 2.79 10.77
CA LEU A 24 1.63 2.71 10.63
C LEU A 24 1.26 1.84 9.41
N ASN A 25 1.61 0.56 9.49
CA ASN A 25 1.54 -0.36 8.34
C ASN A 25 0.10 -0.72 7.93
N GLU A 26 -0.84 -0.80 8.88
CA GLU A 26 -2.26 -1.03 8.61
C GLU A 26 -2.87 0.18 7.87
N GLU A 27 -2.54 1.39 8.32
CA GLU A 27 -2.95 2.64 7.69
C GLU A 27 -2.33 2.80 6.30
N ALA A 28 -1.05 2.46 6.15
CA ALA A 28 -0.36 2.46 4.85
C ALA A 28 -1.07 1.54 3.85
N PHE A 29 -1.42 0.31 4.28
CA PHE A 29 -2.17 -0.62 3.45
C PHE A 29 -3.55 -0.07 3.06
N ALA A 30 -4.30 0.50 4.00
CA ALA A 30 -5.60 1.10 3.73
C ALA A 30 -5.52 2.28 2.75
N ILE A 31 -4.48 3.10 2.86
CA ILE A 31 -4.20 4.19 1.92
C ILE A 31 -3.90 3.62 0.54
N PHE A 32 -2.94 2.71 0.40
CA PHE A 32 -2.59 2.14 -0.90
C PHE A 32 -3.78 1.46 -1.58
N LYS A 33 -4.61 0.75 -0.82
CA LYS A 33 -5.87 0.18 -1.32
C LYS A 33 -6.85 1.25 -1.80
N LYS A 34 -7.03 2.34 -1.05
CA LYS A 34 -7.93 3.45 -1.42
C LYS A 34 -7.50 4.16 -2.70
N PHE A 35 -6.22 4.18 -3.00
CA PHE A 35 -5.65 4.79 -4.20
C PHE A 35 -5.40 3.81 -5.35
N ASN A 36 -5.93 2.57 -5.26
CA ASN A 36 -5.73 1.50 -6.25
C ASN A 36 -4.24 1.20 -6.53
N LEU A 37 -3.36 1.42 -5.55
CA LEU A 37 -1.94 1.08 -5.62
C LEU A 37 -1.72 -0.35 -5.11
N ASN A 38 -2.28 -1.31 -5.83
CA ASN A 38 -2.39 -2.70 -5.38
C ASN A 38 -1.03 -3.38 -5.15
N VAL A 39 -0.04 -3.12 -6.01
CA VAL A 39 1.33 -3.64 -5.86
C VAL A 39 1.98 -3.12 -4.57
N ARG A 40 1.84 -1.83 -4.27
CA ARG A 40 2.37 -1.25 -3.03
C ARG A 40 1.65 -1.78 -1.80
N ALA A 41 0.32 -1.97 -1.89
CA ALA A 41 -0.46 -2.54 -0.81
C ALA A 41 0.01 -3.96 -0.46
N VAL A 42 0.26 -4.81 -1.46
CA VAL A 42 0.81 -6.16 -1.24
C VAL A 42 2.22 -6.14 -0.68
N ASN A 43 3.10 -5.25 -1.16
CA ASN A 43 4.44 -5.13 -0.60
C ASN A 43 4.41 -4.75 0.88
N VAL A 44 3.49 -3.88 1.32
CA VAL A 44 3.32 -3.58 2.75
C VAL A 44 2.87 -4.81 3.55
N LEU A 45 2.00 -5.64 2.98
CA LEU A 45 1.56 -6.88 3.63
C LEU A 45 2.71 -7.89 3.77
N LEU A 46 3.57 -8.01 2.77
CA LEU A 46 4.68 -8.95 2.73
C LEU A 46 5.90 -8.47 3.55
N ASP A 47 6.36 -7.25 3.32
CA ASP A 47 7.61 -6.74 3.89
C ASP A 47 7.43 -6.25 5.33
N ASN A 48 6.33 -5.53 5.60
CA ASN A 48 6.13 -4.88 6.89
C ASN A 48 5.26 -5.72 7.84
N LEU A 49 4.11 -6.18 7.37
CA LEU A 49 3.18 -7.00 8.19
C LEU A 49 3.55 -8.48 8.20
N ARG A 50 4.38 -8.95 7.25
CA ARG A 50 4.78 -10.36 7.06
C ARG A 50 3.59 -11.31 7.05
N SER A 51 2.48 -10.88 6.46
CA SER A 51 1.23 -11.62 6.40
C SER A 51 1.01 -12.14 4.98
N ILE A 52 1.61 -13.30 4.69
CA ILE A 52 1.56 -13.93 3.37
C ILE A 52 0.13 -14.34 3.01
N GLU A 53 -0.64 -14.90 3.95
CA GLU A 53 -2.03 -15.29 3.72
C GLU A 53 -2.90 -14.09 3.27
N ARG A 54 -2.78 -12.94 3.95
CA ARG A 54 -3.51 -11.71 3.58
C ARG A 54 -3.02 -11.16 2.23
N ALA A 55 -1.72 -11.25 1.93
CA ALA A 55 -1.17 -10.81 0.65
C ALA A 55 -1.71 -11.66 -0.52
N VAL A 56 -1.78 -12.98 -0.35
CA VAL A 56 -2.32 -13.91 -1.35
C VAL A 56 -3.84 -13.71 -1.52
N GLU A 57 -4.60 -13.57 -0.44
CA GLU A 57 -6.04 -13.28 -0.51
C GLU A 57 -6.29 -11.94 -1.23
N PHE A 58 -5.50 -10.92 -0.93
CA PHE A 58 -5.62 -9.62 -1.59
C PHE A 58 -5.27 -9.72 -3.08
N ALA A 59 -4.22 -10.46 -3.45
CA ALA A 59 -3.85 -10.70 -4.85
C ALA A 59 -4.96 -11.44 -5.62
N PHE A 60 -5.60 -12.44 -5.00
CA PHE A 60 -6.76 -13.13 -5.58
C PHE A 60 -7.96 -12.21 -5.79
N ARG A 61 -8.21 -11.26 -4.87
CA ARG A 61 -9.36 -10.32 -4.99
C ARG A 61 -9.15 -9.23 -6.01
N VAL A 62 -7.90 -8.83 -6.25
CA VAL A 62 -7.55 -7.77 -7.21
C VAL A 62 -7.46 -8.30 -8.64
N GLU A 63 -7.20 -9.61 -8.83
CA GLU A 63 -7.07 -10.27 -10.14
C GLU A 63 -6.07 -9.58 -11.08
N GLU A 64 -5.07 -8.88 -10.53
CA GLU A 64 -3.97 -8.30 -11.30
C GLU A 64 -2.76 -9.23 -11.31
N ASP A 65 -2.31 -9.65 -12.50
CA ASP A 65 -1.12 -10.48 -12.69
C ASP A 65 0.12 -9.90 -12.00
N ALA A 66 0.27 -8.58 -12.02
CA ALA A 66 1.39 -7.88 -11.38
C ALA A 66 1.41 -8.09 -9.85
N VAL A 67 0.25 -8.13 -9.22
CA VAL A 67 0.07 -8.30 -7.77
C VAL A 67 0.26 -9.77 -7.39
N TRP A 68 -0.24 -10.68 -8.24
CA TRP A 68 -0.04 -12.11 -8.08
C TRP A 68 1.44 -12.49 -8.10
N ILE A 69 2.19 -12.01 -9.10
CA ILE A 69 3.64 -12.25 -9.20
C ILE A 69 4.38 -11.75 -7.96
N HIS A 70 4.00 -10.60 -7.40
CA HIS A 70 4.63 -10.08 -6.18
C HIS A 70 4.28 -10.90 -4.94
N SER A 71 3.04 -11.38 -4.82
CA SER A 71 2.60 -12.23 -3.69
C SER A 71 3.30 -13.59 -3.60
N VAL A 72 3.74 -14.15 -4.73
CA VAL A 72 4.40 -15.48 -4.81
C VAL A 72 5.92 -15.38 -4.64
N LYS A 73 6.50 -14.19 -4.82
CA LYS A 73 7.96 -13.98 -4.87
C LYS A 73 8.61 -13.67 -3.51
N ALA A 74 7.81 -13.37 -2.50
CA ALA A 74 8.24 -13.11 -1.12
C ALA A 74 8.31 -14.41 -0.30
#